data_AF-A0A7W0F3I6-F1
#
_entry.id   AF-A0A7W0F3I6-F1
#
_cell.length_a   1.000
_cell.length_b   1.000
_cell.length_c   1.000
_cell.angle_alpha   90.00
_cell.angle_beta   90.00
_cell.angle_gamma   90.00
#
_symmetry.space_group_name_H-M   'P 1'
#
loop_
_entity.id
_entity.type
_entity.pdbx_description
1 polymer ?
#
loop_
_entity_poly.entity_id
_entity_poly.type
_entity_poly.pdbx_seq_one_letter_code
_entity_poly.pdbx_strand_id
1 'polypeptide(L)' 'SCKAHKGLCAYTGIDLGIAVGSMVSRAADMRIDNRIMYTAGFAALKCSLMPKNVKAAFAIPLSVSSKNIFFDR' A
#
# COMPACT_ATOMS: atom_id res chain seq x y z
N SER A 1 23.74 -4.01 9.54
CA SER A 1 23.64 -5.41 9.07
C SER A 1 22.80 -5.55 7.80
N CYS A 2 21.51 -5.17 7.74
CA CYS A 2 20.66 -5.43 6.56
C CYS A 2 21.06 -4.69 5.27
N LYS A 3 21.46 -3.41 5.36
CA LYS A 3 21.85 -2.58 4.20
C LYS A 3 23.17 -3.07 3.56
N ALA A 4 24.08 -3.65 4.35
CA ALA A 4 25.35 -4.19 3.87
C ALA A 4 25.17 -5.41 2.94
N HIS A 5 24.12 -6.20 3.15
CA HIS A 5 23.78 -7.36 2.31
C HIS A 5 22.69 -7.05 1.26
N LYS A 6 22.44 -5.77 0.96
CA LYS A 6 21.36 -5.31 0.05
C LYS A 6 19.94 -5.79 0.44
N GLY A 7 19.75 -6.28 1.68
CA GLY A 7 18.47 -6.74 2.19
C GLY A 7 17.55 -5.60 2.62
N LEU A 8 16.26 -5.89 2.77
CA LEU A 8 15.29 -5.03 3.45
C LEU A 8 15.33 -5.33 4.96
N CYS A 9 15.26 -4.29 5.78
CA CYS A 9 15.12 -4.48 7.21
C CYS A 9 13.70 -4.92 7.52
N ALA A 10 13.53 -5.95 8.36
CA ALA A 10 12.21 -6.45 8.76
C ALA A 10 11.36 -5.36 9.43
N TYR A 11 11.98 -4.49 10.25
CA TYR A 11 11.31 -3.37 10.90
C TYR A 11 10.68 -2.39 9.92
N THR A 12 11.34 -2.11 8.79
CA THR A 12 10.78 -1.23 7.76
C THR A 12 9.49 -1.80 7.16
N GLY A 13 9.38 -3.12 7.03
CA GLY A 13 8.15 -3.78 6.61
C GLY A 13 7.04 -3.68 7.66
N ILE A 14 7.39 -3.78 8.94
CA ILE A 14 6.46 -3.62 10.06
C ILE A 14 5.93 -2.18 10.11
N ASP A 15 6.81 -1.18 10.06
CA ASP A 15 6.43 0.24 10.04
C ASP A 15 5.55 0.57 8.84
N LEU A 16 5.87 0.02 7.66
CA LEU A 16 5.04 0.16 6.46
C LEU A 16 3.64 -0.45 6.68
N GLY A 17 3.56 -1.61 7.34
CA GLY A 17 2.29 -2.22 7.72
C GLY A 17 1.47 -1.37 8.68
N ILE A 18 2.09 -0.76 9.68
CA ILE A 18 1.43 0.16 10.62
C ILE A 18 0.91 1.39 9.87
N ALA A 19 1.70 1.96 8.95
CA ALA A 19 1.29 3.10 8.15
C ALA A 19 0.09 2.78 7.23
N VAL A 20 0.15 1.62 6.55
CA VAL A 20 -0.95 1.13 5.71
C VAL A 20 -2.21 0.90 6.53
N GLY A 21 -2.09 0.20 7.67
CA GLY A 21 -3.19 -0.06 8.60
C GLY A 21 -3.84 1.22 9.11
N SER A 22 -3.02 2.18 9.54
CA SER A 22 -3.51 3.48 10.03
C SER A 22 -4.27 4.26 8.96
N MET A 23 -3.79 4.23 7.70
CA MET A 23 -4.46 4.90 6.59
C MET A 23 -5.83 4.27 6.28
N VAL A 24 -5.91 2.94 6.17
CA VAL A 24 -7.18 2.26 5.85
C VAL A 24 -8.19 2.39 6.98
N SER A 25 -7.75 2.37 8.24
CA SER A 25 -8.62 2.64 9.39
C SER A 25 -9.17 4.06 9.33
N ARG A 26 -8.33 5.06 9.02
CA ARG A 26 -8.82 6.44 8.91
C ARG A 26 -9.77 6.64 7.74
N ALA A 27 -9.51 6.01 6.60
CA ALA A 27 -10.43 6.02 5.46
C ALA A 27 -11.79 5.38 5.83
N ALA A 28 -11.76 4.24 6.55
CA ALA A 28 -12.98 3.59 7.04
C ALA A 28 -13.75 4.46 8.05
N ASP A 29 -13.06 5.17 8.96
CA ASP A 29 -13.67 6.13 9.88
C ASP A 29 -14.44 7.22 9.12
N MET A 30 -13.88 7.67 8.00
CA MET A 30 -14.49 8.64 7.08
C MET A 30 -15.57 8.04 6.17
N ARG A 31 -15.91 6.76 6.35
CA ARG A 31 -16.85 6.00 5.49
C ARG A 31 -16.42 5.95 4.03
N ILE A 32 -15.12 6.02 3.76
CA ILE A 32 -14.54 5.87 2.43
C ILE A 32 -14.19 4.41 2.22
N ASP A 33 -14.79 3.82 1.19
CA ASP A 33 -14.49 2.46 0.79
C ASP A 33 -13.06 2.35 0.27
N ASN A 34 -12.33 1.36 0.77
CA ASN A 34 -10.92 1.19 0.46
C ASN A 34 -10.50 -0.28 0.46
N ARG A 35 -9.38 -0.59 -0.20
CA ARG A 35 -8.81 -1.94 -0.23
C ARG A 35 -7.30 -1.89 -0.37
N ILE A 36 -6.58 -2.70 0.40
CA ILE A 36 -5.12 -2.84 0.21
C ILE A 36 -4.86 -3.72 -1.02
N MET A 37 -4.12 -3.20 -2.00
CA MET A 37 -3.79 -3.89 -3.26
C MET A 37 -2.27 -4.05 -3.44
N TYR A 38 -1.78 -5.28 -3.29
CA TYR A 38 -0.39 -5.64 -3.58
C TYR A 38 -0.07 -5.53 -5.08
N THR A 39 -0.96 -6.03 -5.94
CA THR A 39 -0.73 -6.09 -7.40
C THR A 39 -0.53 -4.70 -8.01
N ALA A 40 -1.38 -3.74 -7.63
CA ALA A 40 -1.24 -2.36 -8.08
C ALA A 40 0.01 -1.68 -7.49
N GLY A 41 0.35 -1.96 -6.23
CA GLY A 41 1.62 -1.48 -5.64
C GLY A 41 2.86 -2.03 -6.37
N PHE A 42 2.85 -3.33 -6.70
CA PHE A 42 3.91 -3.96 -7.48
C PHE A 42 3.99 -3.40 -8.91
N ALA A 43 2.85 -3.15 -9.55
CA ALA A 43 2.79 -2.50 -10.85
C ALA A 43 3.40 -1.10 -10.80
N ALA A 44 3.13 -0.31 -9.75
CA ALA A 44 3.72 1.02 -9.59
C ALA A 44 5.26 0.99 -9.50
N LEU A 45 5.83 -0.03 -8.85
CA LEU A 45 7.28 -0.25 -8.85
C LEU A 45 7.81 -0.62 -10.24
N LYS A 46 7.10 -1.49 -10.98
CA LYS A 46 7.47 -1.90 -12.34
C LYS A 46 7.39 -0.75 -13.35
N CYS A 47 6.39 0.12 -13.21
CA CYS A 47 6.19 1.28 -14.06
C CYS A 47 7.08 2.48 -13.68
N SER A 48 8.02 2.31 -12.73
CA SER A 48 8.91 3.38 -12.26
C SER A 48 8.15 4.62 -11.75
N LEU A 49 6.95 4.43 -11.20
CA LEU A 49 6.16 5.51 -10.58
C LEU A 49 6.73 5.91 -9.22
N MET A 50 7.57 5.07 -8.62
CA MET A 50 8.27 5.32 -7.37
C MET A 50 9.77 5.48 -7.62
N PRO A 51 10.50 6.20 -6.75
CA PRO A 51 11.95 6.26 -6.78
C PRO A 51 12.61 4.88 -6.80
N LYS A 52 13.73 4.72 -7.52
CA LYS A 52 14.41 3.42 -7.71
C LYS A 52 14.89 2.74 -6.42
N ASN A 53 15.00 3.48 -5.32
CA ASN A 53 15.38 2.97 -4.01
C ASN A 53 14.19 2.37 -3.23
N VAL A 54 12.95 2.57 -3.68
CA VAL A 54 11.76 1.96 -3.09
C VAL A 54 11.66 0.51 -3.58
N LYS A 55 11.61 -0.43 -2.62
CA LYS A 55 11.59 -1.87 -2.91
C LYS A 55 10.25 -2.54 -2.62
N ALA A 56 9.36 -1.86 -1.91
CA ALA A 56 8.03 -2.35 -1.55
C ALA A 56 7.04 -1.20 -1.59
N ALA A 57 5.86 -1.44 -2.13
CA ALA A 57 4.77 -0.48 -2.21
C ALA A 57 3.43 -1.23 -2.19
N PHE A 58 2.43 -0.61 -1.57
CA PHE A 58 1.03 -1.04 -1.61
C PHE A 58 0.20 0.09 -2.18
N ALA A 59 -0.81 -0.25 -2.98
CA ALA A 59 -1.79 0.72 -3.43
C ALA A 59 -3.04 0.63 -2.54
N ILE A 60 -3.64 1.78 -2.24
CA ILE A 60 -4.90 1.87 -1.50
C ILE A 60 -5.83 2.77 -2.31
N PRO A 61 -6.58 2.21 -3.28
CA PRO A 61 -7.60 2.98 -3.95
C PRO A 61 -8.74 3.32 -2.97
N LEU A 62 -9.30 4.51 -3.16
CA LEU A 62 -10.39 5.05 -2.36
C LEU A 62 -11.62 5.22 -3.26
N SER A 63 -12.79 4.91 -2.74
CA SER A 63 -14.06 5.12 -3.42
C SER A 63 -15.07 5.76 -2.48
N VAL A 64 -15.80 6.75 -3.00
CA VAL A 64 -16.94 7.41 -2.34
C VAL A 64 -18.22 7.21 -3.15
N SER A 65 -18.17 6.32 -4.15
CA SER A 65 -19.27 6.06 -5.06
C SER A 65 -20.33 5.18 -4.42
N SER A 66 -21.58 5.32 -4.84
CA SER A 66 -22.70 4.51 -4.37
C SER A 66 -22.56 3.02 -4.70
N LYS A 67 -21.90 2.70 -5.82
CA LYS A 67 -21.50 1.34 -6.19
C LYS A 67 -20.00 1.16 -5.94
N ASN A 68 -19.66 0.20 -5.09
CA ASN A 68 -18.28 -0.02 -4.70
C ASN A 68 -17.57 -0.98 -5.66
N ILE A 69 -16.66 -0.43 -6.47
CA ILE A 69 -15.86 -1.15 -7.46
C ILE A 69 -14.95 -2.26 -6.88
N PHE A 70 -14.65 -2.24 -5.58
CA PHE A 70 -13.80 -3.26 -4.94
C PHE A 70 -14.58 -4.50 -4.47
N PHE A 71 -15.90 -4.34 -4.33
CA PHE A 71 -16.82 -5.35 -3.82
C PHE A 71 -17.85 -5.80 -4.87
N ASP A 72 -17.90 -5.12 -6.02
CA ASP A 72 -18.62 -5.56 -7.21
C ASP A 72 -18.04 -6.92 -7.67
N ARG A 73 -18.77 -8.00 -7.39
CA ARG A 73 -18.46 -9.38 -7.74
C ARG A 73 -19.72 -10.07 -8.24
#